data_AF-A0A077ATA5-F1
#
_entry.id   AF-A0A077ATA5-F1
#
_cell.length_a   1.000
_cell.length_b   1.000
_cell.length_c   1.000
_cell.angle_alpha   90.00
_cell.angle_beta   90.00
_cell.angle_gamma   90.00
#
_symmetry.space_group_name_H-M   'P 1'
#
loop_
_entity.id
_entity.type
_entity.pdbx_description
1 polymer ?
#
loop_
_entity_poly.entity_id
_entity_poly.type
_entity_poly.pdbx_seq_one_letter_code
_entity_poly.pdbx_strand_id
1 'polypeptide(L)'
;MQELVPLALGQFRRTVNGDLVFLGTNGKKYKSTISCEDKTVIATDRLDVGGIVDVSCIQRLWQRCEGNRVTLDRLPAAGSVHVIDEHHSPLYVAHIEGREITIDSDQPCFVSYRPLLTMRIVRYVLKTDEWGVKTGWQMELEEV
;
A
#
# COMPACT_ATOMS: atom_id res chain seq x y z
N MET A 1 -3.74 7.51 -11.36
CA MET A 1 -4.33 7.59 -10.01
C MET A 1 -4.20 6.23 -9.34
N GLN A 2 -4.06 6.19 -8.00
CA GLN A 2 -4.16 4.95 -7.22
C GLN A 2 -5.01 5.16 -5.98
N GLU A 3 -5.91 4.23 -5.75
CA GLU A 3 -6.63 4.03 -4.50
C GLU A 3 -6.06 2.79 -3.78
N LEU A 4 -5.91 2.86 -2.46
CA LEU A 4 -5.45 1.77 -1.61
C LEU A 4 -6.37 1.65 -0.40
N VAL A 5 -7.05 0.52 -0.26
CA VAL A 5 -8.12 0.31 0.72
C VAL A 5 -7.80 -0.93 1.56
N PRO A 6 -7.88 -0.86 2.90
CA PRO A 6 -7.74 -2.05 3.74
C PRO A 6 -8.92 -3.00 3.52
N LEU A 7 -8.62 -4.29 3.40
CA LEU A 7 -9.60 -5.35 3.29
C LEU A 7 -10.03 -5.83 4.68
N ALA A 8 -11.33 -6.02 4.87
CA ALA A 8 -11.86 -6.67 6.05
C ALA A 8 -11.53 -8.17 5.99
N LEU A 9 -10.67 -8.62 6.90
CA LEU A 9 -10.25 -10.03 7.00
C LEU A 9 -11.12 -10.87 7.93
N GLY A 10 -12.35 -10.43 8.14
CA GLY A 10 -13.29 -11.03 9.06
C GLY A 10 -14.52 -10.17 9.31
N GLN A 11 -15.33 -10.61 10.26
CA GLN A 11 -16.55 -9.94 10.66
C GLN A 11 -16.68 -9.94 12.18
N PHE A 12 -17.22 -8.87 12.75
CA PHE A 12 -17.59 -8.87 14.16
C PHE A 12 -18.90 -9.62 14.37
N ARG A 13 -18.99 -10.46 15.39
CA ARG A 13 -20.21 -11.14 15.82
C ARG A 13 -20.40 -11.05 17.33
N ARG A 14 -21.66 -11.09 17.75
CA ARG A 14 -22.03 -11.10 19.16
C ARG A 14 -22.03 -12.53 19.68
N THR A 15 -21.54 -12.72 20.90
CA THR A 15 -21.73 -13.96 21.66
C THR A 15 -23.14 -14.00 22.25
N VAL A 16 -23.55 -15.17 22.75
CA VAL A 16 -24.80 -15.33 23.50
C VAL A 16 -24.85 -14.48 24.77
N ASN A 17 -23.69 -14.08 25.31
CA ASN A 17 -23.57 -13.20 26.48
C ASN A 17 -23.55 -11.71 26.11
N GLY A 18 -23.60 -11.38 24.81
CA GLY A 18 -23.64 -10.00 24.32
C GLY A 18 -22.28 -9.38 24.01
N ASP A 19 -21.18 -10.10 24.22
CA ASP A 19 -19.82 -9.63 23.91
C ASP A 19 -19.59 -9.57 22.40
N LEU A 20 -18.87 -8.57 21.92
CA LEU A 20 -18.49 -8.45 20.52
C LEU A 20 -17.14 -9.12 20.27
N VAL A 21 -17.11 -10.11 19.38
CA VAL A 21 -15.91 -10.87 19.04
C VAL A 21 -15.62 -10.73 17.55
N PHE A 22 -14.37 -10.43 17.20
CA PHE A 22 -13.91 -10.41 15.81
C PHE A 22 -13.62 -11.84 15.33
N LEU A 23 -14.35 -12.29 14.33
CA LEU A 23 -14.15 -13.57 13.66
C LEU A 23 -13.41 -13.32 12.35
N GLY A 24 -12.08 -13.30 12.41
CA GLY A 24 -11.23 -13.02 11.28
C GLY A 24 -9.79 -13.41 11.52
N THR A 25 -8.97 -13.20 10.50
CA THR A 25 -7.51 -13.34 10.63
C THR A 25 -6.90 -12.05 11.15
N ASN A 26 -5.90 -12.18 12.01
CA ASN A 26 -5.10 -11.04 12.44
C ASN A 26 -4.19 -10.61 11.28
N GLY A 27 -4.36 -9.38 10.83
CA GLY A 27 -3.57 -8.81 9.74
C GLY A 27 -4.30 -7.68 9.05
N LYS A 28 -3.58 -6.98 8.18
CA LYS A 28 -4.15 -6.04 7.22
C LYS A 28 -3.75 -6.56 5.85
N LYS A 29 -4.73 -6.66 4.94
CA LYS A 29 -4.46 -6.80 3.51
C LYS A 29 -5.00 -5.58 2.81
N TYR A 30 -4.46 -5.26 1.63
CA TYR A 30 -4.94 -4.13 0.85
C TYR A 30 -5.52 -4.56 -0.49
N LYS A 31 -6.59 -3.87 -0.90
CA LYS A 31 -7.02 -3.79 -2.29
C LYS A 31 -6.42 -2.52 -2.88
N SER A 32 -5.89 -2.60 -4.10
CA SER A 32 -5.49 -1.42 -4.87
C SER A 32 -6.26 -1.32 -6.17
N THR A 33 -6.72 -0.12 -6.47
CA THR A 33 -7.28 0.23 -7.78
C THR A 33 -6.33 1.24 -8.42
N ILE A 34 -5.74 0.90 -9.56
CA ILE A 34 -4.83 1.77 -10.31
C ILE A 34 -5.51 2.11 -11.63
N SER A 35 -5.54 3.39 -11.98
CA SER A 35 -6.09 3.83 -13.26
C SER A 35 -5.24 4.91 -13.90
N CYS A 36 -5.29 4.97 -15.22
CA CYS A 36 -4.64 5.99 -16.02
C CYS A 36 -5.54 6.34 -17.20
N GLU A 37 -5.64 7.63 -17.49
CA GLU A 37 -6.21 8.17 -18.71
C GLU A 37 -5.08 8.90 -19.42
N ASP A 38 -4.55 8.31 -20.48
CA ASP A 38 -3.37 8.82 -21.18
C ASP A 38 -3.50 8.57 -22.70
N LYS A 39 -2.54 9.07 -23.48
CA LYS A 39 -2.40 8.77 -24.91
C LYS A 39 -1.77 7.40 -25.17
N THR A 40 -1.27 6.73 -24.13
CA THR A 40 -0.58 5.44 -24.25
C THR A 40 -1.32 4.34 -23.48
N VAL A 41 -1.37 3.15 -24.10
CA VAL A 41 -1.94 1.95 -23.49
C VAL A 41 -0.87 1.26 -22.64
N ILE A 42 -1.29 0.63 -21.55
CA ILE A 42 -0.41 -0.25 -20.76
C ILE A 42 0.04 -1.46 -21.61
N ALA A 43 1.27 -1.93 -21.38
CA ALA A 43 1.71 -3.21 -21.93
C ALA A 43 0.89 -4.34 -21.29
N THR A 44 0.16 -5.11 -22.11
CA THR A 44 -0.72 -6.19 -21.62
C THR A 44 -0.05 -7.57 -21.59
N ASP A 45 1.20 -7.68 -22.06
CA ASP A 45 1.93 -8.93 -22.02
C ASP A 45 2.06 -9.40 -20.56
N ARG A 46 1.61 -10.65 -20.30
CA ARG A 46 1.59 -11.30 -18.97
C ARG A 46 0.75 -10.61 -17.90
N LEU A 47 -0.16 -9.71 -18.27
CA LEU A 47 -1.18 -9.18 -17.35
C LEU A 47 -2.40 -10.09 -17.32
N ASP A 48 -2.21 -11.30 -16.80
CA ASP A 48 -3.28 -12.29 -16.71
C ASP A 48 -4.09 -12.09 -15.41
N VAL A 49 -5.41 -12.24 -15.51
CA VAL A 49 -6.26 -12.31 -14.32
C VAL A 49 -5.85 -13.52 -13.48
N GLY A 50 -5.61 -13.30 -12.19
CA GLY A 50 -5.03 -14.28 -11.28
C GLY A 50 -3.51 -14.23 -11.20
N GLY A 51 -2.83 -13.53 -12.10
CA GLY A 51 -1.38 -13.31 -12.08
C GLY A 51 -0.93 -12.53 -10.85
N ILE A 52 0.30 -12.77 -10.39
CA ILE A 52 0.92 -12.09 -9.25
C ILE A 52 1.92 -11.06 -9.76
N VAL A 53 1.83 -9.85 -9.23
CA VAL A 53 2.69 -8.72 -9.57
C VAL A 53 3.13 -7.98 -8.31
N ASP A 54 4.33 -7.41 -8.33
CA ASP A 54 4.78 -6.50 -7.28
C ASP A 54 4.39 -5.06 -7.63
N VAL A 55 3.74 -4.39 -6.69
CA VAL A 55 3.19 -3.07 -6.85
C VAL A 55 3.90 -2.12 -5.89
N SER A 56 4.72 -1.24 -6.44
CA SER A 56 5.22 -0.07 -5.70
C SER A 56 4.12 0.97 -5.63
N CYS A 57 3.37 1.01 -4.52
CA CYS A 57 2.28 1.96 -4.35
C CYS A 57 2.77 3.42 -4.42
N ILE A 58 1.89 4.33 -4.82
CA ILE A 58 2.08 5.79 -4.70
C ILE A 58 1.48 6.32 -3.40
N GLN A 59 0.49 5.62 -2.84
CA GLN A 59 -0.07 5.94 -1.53
C GLN A 59 0.95 5.68 -0.41
N ARG A 60 0.88 6.49 0.65
CA ARG A 60 1.82 6.39 1.78
C ARG A 60 1.13 5.80 3.00
N LEU A 61 1.84 4.91 3.69
CA LEU A 61 1.49 4.44 5.02
C LEU A 61 2.29 5.23 6.06
N TRP A 62 1.76 5.28 7.27
CA TRP A 62 2.36 5.97 8.40
C TRP A 62 2.47 5.03 9.59
N GLN A 63 3.63 5.03 10.24
CA GLN A 63 3.88 4.26 11.44
C GLN A 63 4.60 5.12 12.47
N ARG A 64 4.20 4.97 13.73
CA ARG A 64 4.85 5.64 14.86
C ARG A 64 6.11 4.87 15.26
N CYS A 65 7.15 5.59 15.65
CA CYS A 65 8.40 5.07 16.18
C CYS A 65 8.65 5.75 17.53
N GLU A 66 8.83 4.97 18.60
CA GLU A 66 9.02 5.51 19.96
C GLU A 66 10.50 5.77 20.31
N GLY A 67 11.43 5.40 19.44
CA GLY A 67 12.86 5.57 19.63
C GLY A 67 13.58 5.71 18.28
N ASN A 68 14.77 5.12 18.17
CA ASN A 68 15.60 5.21 16.96
C ASN A 68 15.41 4.08 15.95
N ARG A 69 14.60 3.05 16.25
CA ARG A 69 14.38 1.91 15.35
C ARG A 69 12.91 1.56 15.23
N VAL A 70 12.47 1.32 14.00
CA VAL A 70 11.12 0.81 13.71
C VAL A 70 11.19 -0.28 12.64
N THR A 71 10.35 -1.32 12.82
CA THR A 71 10.09 -2.31 11.77
C THR A 71 8.78 -1.95 11.08
N LEU A 72 8.85 -1.67 9.78
CA LEU A 72 7.68 -1.32 8.99
C LEU A 72 6.78 -2.54 8.73
N ASP A 73 5.47 -2.30 8.64
CA ASP A 73 4.47 -3.32 8.34
C ASP A 73 4.66 -3.92 6.94
N ARG A 74 5.25 -3.15 6.02
CA ARG A 74 5.54 -3.52 4.63
C ARG A 74 6.92 -3.02 4.22
N LEU A 75 7.48 -3.68 3.21
CA LEU A 75 8.70 -3.19 2.57
C LEU A 75 8.44 -1.79 1.99
N PRO A 76 9.33 -0.81 2.21
CA PRO A 76 9.21 0.48 1.58
C PRO A 76 9.71 0.41 0.15
N ALA A 77 9.02 1.08 -0.77
CA ALA A 77 9.54 1.36 -2.10
C ALA A 77 10.81 2.19 -1.98
N ALA A 78 11.79 1.96 -2.86
CA ALA A 78 13.07 2.64 -2.83
C ALA A 78 12.90 4.17 -2.82
N GLY A 79 13.65 4.85 -1.95
CA GLY A 79 13.61 6.30 -1.78
C GLY A 79 12.28 6.88 -1.24
N SER A 80 11.36 6.04 -0.77
CA SER A 80 10.04 6.51 -0.31
C SER A 80 9.94 6.81 1.18
N VAL A 81 10.97 6.51 1.98
CA VAL A 81 10.93 6.70 3.43
C VAL A 81 11.17 8.17 3.77
N HIS A 82 10.27 8.76 4.56
CA HIS A 82 10.44 10.07 5.20
C HIS A 82 10.11 9.95 6.68
N VAL A 83 10.81 10.71 7.51
CA VAL A 83 10.61 10.73 8.95
C VAL A 83 10.35 12.16 9.40
N ILE A 84 9.37 12.34 10.27
CA ILE A 84 9.08 13.62 10.91
C ILE A 84 8.95 13.43 12.42
N ASP A 85 9.30 14.45 13.19
CA ASP A 85 9.04 14.49 14.63
C ASP A 85 7.57 14.85 14.95
N GLU A 86 7.24 14.97 16.25
CA GLU A 86 5.91 15.39 16.71
C GLU A 86 5.54 16.83 16.32
N HIS A 87 6.52 17.64 15.93
CA HIS A 87 6.35 19.02 15.47
C HIS A 87 6.32 19.14 13.94
N HIS A 88 6.26 18.02 13.21
CA HIS A 88 6.31 17.95 11.75
C HIS A 88 7.63 18.41 11.13
N SER A 89 8.72 18.48 11.90
CA SER A 89 10.06 18.77 11.38
C SER A 89 10.71 17.50 10.84
N PRO A 90 11.42 17.55 9.70
CA PRO A 90 12.05 16.37 9.12
C PRO A 90 13.21 15.87 9.98
N LEU A 91 13.29 14.55 10.13
CA LEU A 91 14.41 13.84 10.77
C LEU A 91 15.19 13.02 9.73
N TYR A 92 16.47 12.79 10.00
CA TYR A 92 17.33 11.99 9.12
C TYR A 92 17.20 10.50 9.42
N VAL A 93 17.23 9.71 8.35
CA VAL A 93 17.30 8.25 8.42
C VAL A 93 18.76 7.85 8.38
N ALA A 94 19.25 7.20 9.43
CA ALA A 94 20.61 6.71 9.53
C ALA A 94 20.83 5.45 8.67
N HIS A 95 19.85 4.52 8.68
CA HIS A 95 19.96 3.28 7.93
C HIS A 95 18.60 2.71 7.51
N ILE A 96 18.56 2.02 6.36
CA ILE A 96 17.39 1.30 5.85
C ILE A 96 17.84 -0.09 5.43
N GLU A 97 17.32 -1.12 6.10
CA GLU A 97 17.56 -2.53 5.77
C GLU A 97 16.22 -3.27 5.64
N GLY A 98 15.74 -3.40 4.40
CA GLY A 98 14.43 -3.99 4.13
C GLY A 98 13.31 -3.24 4.84
N ARG A 99 12.74 -3.83 5.90
CA ARG A 99 11.68 -3.22 6.73
C ARG A 99 12.21 -2.51 7.97
N GLU A 100 13.47 -2.71 8.32
CA GLU A 100 14.08 -2.10 9.50
C GLU A 100 14.62 -0.72 9.14
N ILE A 101 14.12 0.30 9.84
CA ILE A 101 14.53 1.69 9.66
C ILE A 101 15.21 2.14 10.94
N THR A 102 16.42 2.70 10.82
CA THR A 102 17.14 3.35 11.91
C THR A 102 17.15 4.85 11.67
N ILE A 103 16.76 5.62 12.69
CA ILE A 103 16.53 7.07 12.67
C ILE A 103 17.63 7.73 13.49
N ASP A 104 18.12 8.87 13.04
CA ASP A 104 19.16 9.66 13.73
C ASP A 104 18.56 10.51 14.88
N SER A 105 17.73 9.88 15.72
CA SER A 105 17.09 10.48 16.89
C SER A 105 16.48 9.39 17.78
N ASP A 106 16.55 9.56 19.09
CA ASP A 106 15.89 8.69 20.09
C ASP A 106 14.50 9.22 20.50
N GLN A 107 14.06 10.35 19.93
CA GLN A 107 12.75 10.93 20.25
C GLN A 107 11.61 10.24 19.48
N PRO A 108 10.38 10.21 20.02
CA PRO A 108 9.21 9.75 19.30
C PRO A 108 9.02 10.49 17.97
N CYS A 109 8.75 9.74 16.92
CA CYS A 109 8.60 10.26 15.56
C CYS A 109 7.63 9.41 14.72
N PHE A 110 7.36 9.88 13.51
CA PHE A 110 6.48 9.21 12.55
C PHE A 110 7.23 8.94 11.26
N VAL A 111 7.18 7.69 10.81
CA VAL A 111 7.77 7.23 9.56
C VAL A 111 6.68 7.08 8.50
N SER A 112 6.83 7.79 7.40
CA SER A 112 5.99 7.70 6.21
C SER A 112 6.73 6.98 5.09
N TYR A 113 6.06 6.05 4.41
CA TYR A 113 6.66 5.32 3.30
C TYR A 113 5.61 4.87 2.30
N ARG A 114 6.03 4.61 1.06
CA ARG A 114 5.17 3.96 0.06
C ARG A 114 5.37 2.45 0.15
N PRO A 115 4.33 1.64 0.39
CA PRO A 115 4.51 0.21 0.53
C PRO A 115 4.77 -0.46 -0.82
N LEU A 116 5.64 -1.46 -0.84
CA LEU A 116 5.78 -2.45 -1.90
C LEU A 116 4.90 -3.66 -1.53
N LEU A 117 3.91 -3.95 -2.36
CA LEU A 117 2.92 -5.00 -2.11
C LEU A 117 2.96 -6.05 -3.23
N THR A 118 3.05 -7.32 -2.85
CA THR A 118 2.81 -8.42 -3.78
C THR A 118 1.31 -8.64 -3.90
N MET A 119 0.77 -8.45 -5.10
CA MET A 119 -0.67 -8.41 -5.34
C MET A 119 -1.08 -9.33 -6.49
N ARG A 120 -2.28 -9.88 -6.39
CA ARG A 120 -2.94 -10.64 -7.45
C ARG A 120 -3.80 -9.71 -8.30
N ILE A 121 -3.69 -9.83 -9.62
CA ILE A 121 -4.58 -9.16 -10.57
C ILE A 121 -5.97 -9.79 -10.46
N VAL A 122 -6.94 -9.03 -9.99
CA VAL A 122 -8.34 -9.47 -9.90
C VAL A 122 -9.06 -9.16 -11.21
N ARG A 123 -8.77 -7.99 -11.80
CA ARG A 123 -9.40 -7.52 -13.02
C ARG A 123 -8.56 -6.42 -13.65
N TYR A 124 -8.59 -6.30 -14.98
CA TYR A 124 -8.22 -5.07 -15.65
C TYR A 124 -9.20 -4.74 -16.78
N VAL A 125 -9.25 -3.46 -17.14
CA VAL A 125 -10.11 -2.91 -18.19
C VAL A 125 -9.27 -2.00 -19.07
N LEU A 126 -9.41 -2.14 -20.38
CA LEU A 126 -8.86 -1.22 -21.37
C LEU A 126 -10.01 -0.44 -22.00
N LYS A 127 -9.79 0.86 -22.22
CA LYS A 127 -10.74 1.78 -22.84
C LYS A 127 -10.05 2.46 -24.02
N THR A 128 -10.73 2.50 -25.15
CA THR A 128 -10.27 3.20 -26.35
C THR A 128 -11.42 4.05 -26.88
N ASP A 129 -11.16 5.34 -27.05
CA ASP A 129 -12.02 6.26 -27.78
C ASP A 129 -11.39 6.52 -29.15
N GLU A 130 -11.96 5.88 -30.18
CA GLU A 130 -11.47 5.93 -31.56
C GLU A 130 -11.51 7.35 -32.14
N TRP A 131 -12.41 8.21 -31.66
CA TRP A 131 -12.62 9.54 -32.22
C TRP A 131 -11.94 10.64 -31.39
N GLY A 132 -11.79 10.42 -30.09
CA GLY A 132 -11.15 11.36 -29.17
C GLY A 132 -9.64 11.17 -28.97
N VAL A 133 -9.02 10.16 -29.59
CA VAL A 133 -7.59 9.79 -29.41
C VAL A 133 -7.23 9.66 -27.92
N LYS A 134 -8.14 9.07 -27.14
CA LYS A 134 -7.94 8.82 -25.72
C LYS A 134 -7.90 7.33 -25.45
N THR A 135 -6.89 6.93 -24.69
CA THR A 135 -6.78 5.57 -24.17
C THR A 135 -6.85 5.61 -22.65
N GLY A 136 -7.39 4.57 -22.06
CA GLY A 136 -7.47 4.48 -20.61
C GLY A 136 -7.36 3.05 -20.17
N TRP A 137 -6.85 2.87 -18.95
CA TRP A 137 -6.85 1.57 -18.33
C TRP A 137 -7.14 1.67 -16.84
N GLN A 138 -7.69 0.59 -16.30
CA GLN A 138 -7.90 0.40 -14.87
C GLN A 138 -7.52 -1.02 -14.51
N MET A 139 -6.88 -1.20 -13.36
CA MET A 139 -6.51 -2.49 -12.80
C MET A 139 -6.94 -2.55 -11.33
N GLU A 140 -7.55 -3.66 -10.96
CA GLU A 140 -7.92 -4.00 -9.59
C GLU A 140 -7.06 -5.15 -9.09
N LEU A 141 -6.48 -4.96 -7.91
CA LEU A 141 -5.45 -5.81 -7.34
C LEU A 141 -5.77 -6.11 -5.86
N GLU A 142 -5.47 -7.33 -5.41
CA GLU A 142 -5.61 -7.73 -4.01
C GLU A 142 -4.32 -8.34 -3.47
N GLU A 143 -3.91 -7.94 -2.27
CA GLU A 143 -2.69 -8.44 -1.63
C GLU A 143 -2.76 -9.95 -1.33
N VAL A 144 -1.69 -10.66 -1.71
CA VAL A 144 -1.55 -12.13 -1.57
C VAL A 144 -1.09 -12.53 -0.18
#